data_AF-A0A819EQG4-F1
#
_entry.id   AF-A0A819EQG4-F1
#
_cell.length_a   1.000
_cell.length_b   1.000
_cell.length_c   1.000
_cell.angle_alpha   90.00
_cell.angle_beta   90.00
_cell.angle_gamma   90.00
#
_symmetry.space_group_name_H-M   'P 1'
#
loop_
_entity.id
_entity.type
_entity.pdbx_description
1 polymer ?
#
loop_
_entity_poly.entity_id
_entity_poly.type
_entity_poly.pdbx_seq_one_letter_code
_entity_poly.pdbx_strand_id
1 'polypeptide(L)'
;MPVILTQNIAIELGLINGMNGIFRQLVHEEDSVSTDPLSETFPNNTKYIHRPLYALVEIVKSKIECHLEQLQSNLVPIPLMEQTFRINIADVLPKDKRLKSNRKAILSIKRRALPLVPAYAITTHKSQGQTLKKCCNRFATTK
;
A
#
# COMPACT_ATOMS: atom_id res chain seq x y z
N MET A 1 5.20 3.59 -12.14
CA MET A 1 3.85 3.96 -11.65
C MET A 1 3.98 4.86 -10.43
N PRO A 2 3.31 6.02 -10.34
CA PRO A 2 3.38 6.88 -9.17
C PRO A 2 2.71 6.20 -7.97
N VAL A 3 3.41 6.19 -6.83
CA VAL A 3 2.96 5.56 -5.58
C VAL A 3 3.23 6.47 -4.39
N ILE A 4 2.42 6.32 -3.34
CA ILE A 4 2.60 6.94 -2.04
C ILE A 4 2.91 5.87 -1.01
N LEU A 5 3.92 6.10 -0.18
CA LEU A 5 4.17 5.33 1.03
C LEU A 5 3.09 5.64 2.06
N THR A 6 2.52 4.60 2.65
CA THR A 6 1.43 4.70 3.65
C THR A 6 1.90 4.58 5.09
N GLN A 7 3.18 4.29 5.29
CA GLN A 7 3.77 4.03 6.61
C GLN A 7 5.16 4.65 6.70
N ASN A 8 5.56 4.96 7.93
CA ASN A 8 6.92 5.34 8.24
C ASN A 8 7.77 4.06 8.31
N ILE A 9 8.78 3.96 7.45
CA ILE A 9 9.69 2.81 7.40
C ILE A 9 11.01 3.19 8.04
N ALA A 10 11.61 4.28 7.57
CA ALA A 10 12.89 4.79 8.07
C ALA A 10 12.88 6.31 7.97
N ILE A 11 12.50 6.96 9.08
CA ILE A 11 12.33 8.42 9.14
C ILE A 11 13.65 9.14 8.86
N GLU A 12 14.76 8.61 9.38
CA GLU A 12 16.12 9.14 9.18
C GLU A 12 16.51 9.19 7.69
N LEU A 13 16.09 8.17 6.95
CA LEU A 13 16.34 8.03 5.51
C LEU A 13 15.32 8.82 4.66
N GLY A 14 14.36 9.45 5.31
CA GLY A 14 13.26 10.18 4.68
C GLY A 14 12.09 9.28 4.24
N LEU A 15 12.09 7.98 4.51
CA LEU A 15 11.01 7.06 4.14
C LEU A 15 9.82 7.17 5.09
N ILE A 16 9.00 8.19 4.87
CA ILE A 16 7.85 8.55 5.71
C ILE A 16 6.51 8.39 4.98
N ASN A 17 5.44 8.26 5.76
CA ASN A 17 4.07 8.27 5.26
C ASN A 17 3.78 9.57 4.47
N GLY A 18 3.13 9.43 3.32
CA GLY A 18 2.86 10.53 2.38
C GLY A 18 4.00 10.80 1.40
N MET A 19 5.12 10.06 1.48
CA MET A 19 6.20 10.20 0.51
C MET A 19 5.80 9.63 -0.86
N ASN A 20 5.95 10.46 -1.89
CA ASN A 20 5.77 10.06 -3.28
C ASN A 20 7.02 9.34 -3.80
N GLY A 21 6.81 8.29 -4.58
CA GLY A 21 7.84 7.60 -5.34
C GLY A 21 7.30 7.08 -6.66
N ILE A 22 8.20 6.53 -7.48
CA ILE A 22 7.85 5.85 -8.72
C ILE A 22 8.14 4.37 -8.53
N PHE A 23 7.10 3.56 -8.49
CA PHE A 23 7.22 2.10 -8.53
C PHE A 23 7.85 1.68 -9.87
N ARG A 24 8.96 0.94 -9.77
CA ARG A 24 9.74 0.45 -10.92
C ARG A 24 9.57 -1.04 -11.14
N GLN A 25 9.74 -1.84 -10.09
CA GLN A 25 9.72 -3.31 -10.21
C GLN A 25 9.21 -3.96 -8.93
N LEU A 26 8.50 -5.07 -9.08
CA LEU A 26 8.20 -6.00 -7.99
C LEU A 26 9.23 -7.12 -8.01
N VAL A 27 9.90 -7.36 -6.90
CA VAL A 27 10.75 -8.53 -6.74
C VAL A 27 9.95 -9.61 -6.02
N HIS A 28 9.95 -10.80 -6.56
CA HIS A 28 9.17 -11.94 -6.11
C HIS A 28 9.97 -13.23 -6.32
N GLU A 29 9.56 -14.31 -5.63
CA GLU A 29 10.12 -15.64 -5.88
C GLU A 29 9.75 -16.11 -7.30
N GLU A 30 10.66 -16.84 -7.96
CA GLU A 30 10.48 -17.31 -9.35
C GLU A 30 9.26 -18.23 -9.48
N ASP A 31 9.04 -19.10 -8.50
CA ASP A 31 7.92 -20.05 -8.47
C ASP A 31 6.56 -19.42 -8.10
N SER A 32 6.51 -18.11 -7.86
CA SER A 32 5.32 -17.43 -7.33
C SER A 32 4.38 -16.83 -8.38
N VAL A 33 4.69 -17.04 -9.66
CA VAL A 33 3.94 -16.49 -10.79
C VAL A 33 2.94 -17.51 -11.32
N SER A 34 1.65 -17.19 -11.24
CA SER A 34 0.60 -17.92 -11.96
C SER A 34 0.08 -17.07 -13.12
N THR A 35 -0.17 -17.72 -14.25
CA THR A 35 -0.87 -17.14 -15.42
C THR A 35 -2.30 -17.64 -15.54
N ASP A 36 -2.75 -18.46 -14.59
CA ASP A 36 -4.10 -19.01 -14.64
C ASP A 36 -5.10 -17.88 -14.41
N PRO A 37 -6.10 -17.73 -15.29
CA PRO A 37 -7.08 -16.67 -15.18
C PRO A 37 -7.92 -16.89 -13.91
N LEU A 38 -7.68 -16.08 -12.88
CA LEU A 38 -8.50 -16.05 -11.67
C LEU A 38 -9.83 -15.31 -11.90
N SER A 39 -9.94 -14.54 -12.99
CA SER A 39 -11.14 -13.81 -13.37
C SER A 39 -11.10 -13.44 -14.86
N GLU A 40 -12.24 -13.54 -15.54
CA GLU A 40 -12.43 -13.07 -16.93
C GLU A 40 -12.29 -11.55 -17.10
N THR A 41 -12.20 -10.80 -16.00
CA THR A 41 -12.10 -9.33 -16.01
C THR A 41 -10.74 -8.83 -16.50
N PHE A 42 -9.70 -9.65 -16.40
CA PHE A 42 -8.33 -9.24 -16.71
C PHE A 42 -7.85 -9.82 -18.03
N PRO A 43 -6.98 -9.10 -18.78
CA PRO A 43 -6.40 -9.63 -20.01
C PRO A 43 -5.65 -10.95 -19.76
N ASN A 44 -5.68 -11.85 -20.75
CA ASN A 44 -5.05 -13.19 -20.69
C ASN A 44 -3.53 -13.18 -20.45
N ASN A 45 -2.86 -12.03 -20.57
CA ASN A 45 -1.43 -11.89 -20.28
C ASN A 45 -1.13 -11.40 -18.85
N THR A 46 -2.14 -11.37 -17.97
CA THR A 46 -1.97 -10.94 -16.58
C THR A 46 -1.19 -12.00 -15.81
N LYS A 47 -0.12 -11.56 -15.15
CA LYS A 47 0.69 -12.38 -14.25
C LYS A 47 0.27 -12.12 -12.81
N TYR A 48 -0.16 -13.16 -12.11
CA TYR A 48 -0.52 -13.11 -10.70
C TYR A 48 0.69 -13.52 -9.86
N ILE A 49 1.04 -12.67 -8.90
CA ILE A 49 2.22 -12.87 -8.05
C ILE A 49 1.74 -13.15 -6.62
N HIS A 50 2.00 -14.36 -6.12
CA HIS A 50 1.52 -14.80 -4.81
C HIS A 50 2.50 -14.51 -3.67
N ARG A 51 3.81 -14.40 -3.95
CA ARG A 51 4.86 -14.19 -2.94
C ARG A 51 5.81 -13.06 -3.32
N PRO A 52 5.34 -11.81 -3.26
CA PRO A 52 6.24 -10.67 -3.38
C PRO A 52 7.21 -10.62 -2.18
N LEU A 53 8.45 -10.22 -2.43
CA LEU A 53 9.51 -10.06 -1.42
C LEU A 53 9.67 -8.59 -1.05
N TYR A 54 9.83 -7.72 -2.05
CA TYR A 54 9.93 -6.27 -1.90
C TYR A 54 9.63 -5.57 -3.22
N ALA A 55 9.29 -4.28 -3.13
CA ALA A 55 9.09 -3.43 -4.29
C ALA A 55 10.25 -2.44 -4.43
N LEU A 56 10.80 -2.32 -5.63
CA LEU A 56 11.76 -1.27 -5.96
C LEU A 56 11.01 0.01 -6.31
N VAL A 57 11.21 1.04 -5.49
CA VAL A 57 10.59 2.36 -5.64
C VAL A 57 11.68 3.41 -5.78
N GLU A 58 11.58 4.21 -6.83
CA GLU A 58 12.45 5.36 -7.02
C GLU A 58 11.94 6.57 -6.22
N ILE A 59 12.81 7.15 -5.41
CA ILE A 59 12.48 8.28 -4.53
C ILE A 59 13.48 9.41 -4.78
N VAL A 60 13.04 10.44 -5.50
CA VAL A 60 13.88 11.57 -5.98
C VAL A 60 14.55 12.38 -4.85
N LYS A 61 14.10 12.26 -3.60
CA LYS A 61 14.58 13.05 -2.44
C LYS A 61 14.96 12.19 -1.23
N SER A 62 15.27 10.91 -1.40
CA SER A 62 15.75 10.12 -0.27
C SER A 62 17.15 10.58 0.12
N LYS A 63 17.43 10.73 1.42
CA LYS A 63 18.80 10.94 1.95
C LYS A 63 19.64 9.65 1.91
N ILE A 64 19.18 8.69 1.13
CA ILE A 64 19.76 7.36 1.03
C ILE A 64 20.94 7.50 0.07
N GLU A 65 22.10 7.80 0.62
CA GLU A 65 23.39 7.55 -0.04
C GLU A 65 23.62 6.03 -0.02
N CYS A 66 22.80 5.28 -0.77
CA CYS A 66 23.07 3.86 -0.95
C CYS A 66 24.25 3.73 -1.90
N HIS A 67 25.46 3.66 -1.34
CA HIS A 67 26.60 2.94 -1.92
C HIS A 67 26.32 1.42 -1.90
N LEU A 68 25.13 0.99 -2.32
CA LEU A 68 24.91 -0.39 -2.73
C LEU A 68 25.45 -0.44 -4.16
N GLU A 69 26.66 -0.96 -4.34
CA GLU A 69 27.47 -0.92 -5.58
C GLU A 69 26.75 -1.41 -6.87
N GLN A 70 25.52 -1.88 -6.77
CA GLN A 70 24.70 -2.43 -7.86
C GLN A 70 23.35 -1.71 -8.07
N LEU A 71 22.97 -0.74 -7.23
CA LEU A 71 21.66 -0.07 -7.32
C LEU A 71 21.83 1.41 -7.64
N GLN A 72 21.09 1.91 -8.65
CA GLN A 72 21.14 3.35 -8.97
C GLN A 72 20.67 4.19 -7.78
N SER A 73 21.33 5.33 -7.56
CA SER A 73 21.34 6.12 -6.32
C SER A 73 19.99 6.61 -5.77
N ASN A 74 18.87 6.31 -6.42
CA ASN A 74 17.52 6.72 -6.01
C ASN A 74 16.54 5.54 -5.85
N LEU A 75 16.98 4.30 -6.09
CA LEU A 75 16.14 3.10 -5.96
C LEU A 75 16.17 2.58 -4.52
N VAL A 76 15.00 2.42 -3.93
CA VAL A 76 14.84 1.98 -2.55
C VAL A 76 14.01 0.70 -2.53
N PRO A 77 14.52 -0.40 -1.93
CA PRO A 77 13.72 -1.59 -1.69
C PRO A 77 12.74 -1.34 -0.54
N ILE A 78 11.45 -1.46 -0.85
CA ILE A 78 10.35 -1.34 0.10
C ILE A 78 9.86 -2.75 0.46
N PRO A 79 10.10 -3.24 1.69
CA PRO A 79 9.70 -4.58 2.09
C PRO A 79 8.19 -4.68 2.34
N LEU A 80 7.68 -5.91 2.41
CA LEU A 80 6.33 -6.15 2.91
C LEU A 80 6.24 -5.84 4.41
N MET A 81 5.10 -5.28 4.81
CA MET A 81 4.80 -4.97 6.20
C MET A 81 3.56 -5.74 6.66
N GLU A 82 3.59 -6.18 7.93
CA GLU A 82 2.42 -6.74 8.61
C GLU A 82 1.68 -5.64 9.36
N GLN A 83 0.38 -5.51 9.09
CA GLN A 83 -0.52 -4.61 9.81
C GLN A 83 -1.62 -5.43 10.48
N THR A 84 -1.85 -5.16 11.76
CA THR A 84 -2.95 -5.77 12.51
C THR A 84 -4.09 -4.75 12.67
N PHE A 85 -5.26 -5.10 12.15
CA PHE A 85 -6.49 -4.32 12.26
C PHE A 85 -7.39 -4.95 13.31
N ARG A 86 -7.79 -4.16 14.31
CA ARG A 86 -8.77 -4.56 15.32
C ARG A 86 -10.11 -3.95 14.97
N ILE A 87 -11.08 -4.79 14.63
CA ILE A 87 -12.41 -4.38 14.22
C ILE A 87 -13.40 -4.87 15.26
N ASN A 88 -14.24 -3.97 15.76
CA ASN A 88 -15.33 -4.36 16.63
C ASN A 88 -16.44 -4.99 15.78
N ILE A 89 -16.79 -6.23 16.07
CA ILE A 89 -17.78 -6.99 15.29
C ILE A 89 -19.17 -6.31 15.32
N ALA A 90 -19.45 -5.52 16.37
CA ALA A 90 -20.69 -4.74 16.48
C ALA A 90 -20.85 -3.66 15.40
N ASP A 91 -19.74 -3.17 14.81
CA ASP A 91 -19.75 -2.12 13.79
C ASP A 91 -19.93 -2.68 12.36
N VAL A 92 -19.67 -3.98 12.18
CA VAL A 92 -19.69 -4.65 10.86
C VAL A 92 -20.98 -5.45 10.65
N LEU A 93 -21.59 -5.96 11.73
CA LEU A 93 -22.83 -6.75 11.63
C LEU A 93 -24.07 -5.85 11.41
N PRO A 94 -24.97 -6.22 10.49
CA PRO A 94 -26.27 -5.57 10.36
C PRO A 94 -27.05 -5.65 11.68
N LYS A 95 -27.80 -4.57 11.98
CA LYS A 95 -28.50 -4.38 13.26
C LYS A 95 -29.41 -5.55 13.66
N ASP A 96 -29.89 -6.33 12.68
CA ASP A 96 -30.82 -7.44 12.86
C ASP A 96 -30.20 -8.74 13.40
N LYS A 97 -28.86 -8.90 13.35
CA LYS A 97 -28.13 -10.07 13.89
C LYS A 97 -27.24 -9.75 15.08
N ARG A 98 -27.53 -8.65 15.80
CA ARG A 98 -26.83 -8.32 17.04
C ARG A 98 -27.08 -9.42 18.08
N LEU A 99 -26.09 -10.28 18.30
CA LEU A 99 -26.11 -11.23 19.42
C LEU A 99 -26.38 -10.44 20.71
N LYS A 100 -27.40 -10.84 21.49
CA LYS A 100 -27.73 -10.30 22.83
C LYS A 100 -26.65 -10.64 23.89
N SER A 101 -25.40 -10.83 23.48
CA SER A 101 -24.30 -11.18 24.36
C SER A 101 -23.45 -9.94 24.61
N ASN A 102 -23.36 -9.53 25.87
CA ASN A 102 -22.60 -8.37 26.36
C ASN A 102 -21.06 -8.48 26.17
N ARG A 103 -20.58 -9.41 25.34
CA ARG A 103 -19.16 -9.59 25.05
C ARG A 103 -18.79 -8.79 23.82
N LYS A 104 -17.98 -7.75 24.01
CA LYS A 104 -17.29 -7.03 22.92
C LYS A 104 -16.38 -8.01 22.19
N ALA A 105 -16.89 -8.64 21.14
CA ALA A 105 -16.11 -9.53 20.32
C ALA A 105 -15.25 -8.67 19.37
N ILE A 106 -13.95 -8.59 19.66
CA ILE A 106 -12.97 -7.89 18.84
C ILE A 106 -12.39 -8.88 17.84
N LEU A 107 -12.58 -8.62 16.55
CA LEU A 107 -11.93 -9.36 15.47
C LEU A 107 -10.56 -8.74 15.18
N SER A 108 -9.51 -9.54 15.23
CA SER A 108 -8.15 -9.11 14.87
C SER A 108 -7.77 -9.70 13.52
N ILE A 109 -7.65 -8.87 12.50
CA ILE A 109 -7.25 -9.26 11.14
C ILE A 109 -5.81 -8.83 10.91
N LYS A 110 -4.95 -9.78 10.51
CA LYS A 110 -3.59 -9.49 10.09
C LYS A 110 -3.50 -9.42 8.57
N ARG A 111 -2.88 -8.37 8.04
CA ARG A 111 -2.63 -8.19 6.62
C ARG A 111 -1.14 -8.00 6.40
N ARG A 112 -0.54 -8.86 5.57
CA ARG A 112 0.82 -8.69 5.08
C ARG A 112 0.76 -8.14 3.65
N ALA A 113 1.22 -6.92 3.45
CA ALA A 113 1.16 -6.25 2.15
C ALA A 113 2.27 -5.20 1.99
N LEU A 114 2.52 -4.79 0.75
CA LEU A 114 3.38 -3.64 0.49
C LEU A 114 2.71 -2.36 1.01
N PRO A 115 3.43 -1.49 1.74
CA PRO A 115 2.89 -0.24 2.28
C PRO A 115 2.75 0.85 1.19
N LEU A 116 2.38 0.49 -0.03
CA LEU A 116 2.31 1.37 -1.20
C LEU A 116 0.89 1.45 -1.73
N VAL A 117 0.48 2.66 -2.13
CA VAL A 117 -0.82 2.90 -2.78
C VAL A 117 -0.58 3.71 -4.07
N PRO A 118 -1.27 3.41 -5.18
CA PRO A 118 -1.21 4.24 -6.39
C PRO A 118 -1.55 5.70 -6.10
N ALA A 119 -0.74 6.63 -6.59
CA ALA A 119 -0.81 8.04 -6.24
C ALA A 119 -1.48 8.92 -7.31
N TYR A 120 -2.33 8.34 -8.17
CA TYR A 120 -3.02 9.11 -9.22
C TYR A 120 -4.09 10.04 -8.65
N ALA A 121 -4.83 9.57 -7.65
CA ALA A 121 -5.85 10.34 -6.95
C ALA A 121 -6.00 9.81 -5.53
N ILE A 122 -6.26 10.73 -4.59
CA ILE A 122 -6.61 10.40 -3.21
C ILE A 122 -7.87 11.18 -2.85
N THR A 123 -8.77 10.57 -2.09
CA THR A 123 -9.93 11.28 -1.57
C THR A 123 -9.50 12.25 -0.48
N THR A 124 -10.21 13.38 -0.36
CA THR A 124 -9.95 14.41 0.66
C THR A 124 -9.92 13.82 2.07
N HIS A 125 -10.85 12.92 2.38
CA HIS A 125 -10.89 12.19 3.65
C HIS A 125 -9.62 11.36 3.89
N LYS A 126 -9.08 10.68 2.87
CA LYS A 126 -7.87 9.86 3.02
C LYS A 126 -6.58 10.69 3.08
N SER A 127 -6.59 11.91 2.52
CA SER A 127 -5.48 12.86 2.67
C SER A 127 -5.46 13.59 4.02
N GLN A 128 -6.52 13.48 4.83
CA GLN A 128 -6.59 14.20 6.12
C GLN A 128 -5.44 13.76 7.04
N GLY A 129 -4.69 14.74 7.55
CA GLY A 129 -3.54 14.51 8.42
C GLY A 129 -2.27 14.05 7.70
N GLN A 130 -2.25 14.01 6.36
CA GLN A 130 -1.05 13.71 5.57
C GLN A 130 -0.34 14.97 5.10
N THR A 131 0.99 14.92 5.04
CA THR A 131 1.83 15.98 4.47
C THR A 131 2.12 15.68 2.99
N LEU A 132 1.34 16.28 2.09
CA LEU A 132 1.49 16.11 0.64
C LEU A 132 2.30 17.27 0.04
N LYS A 133 3.44 16.96 -0.61
CA LYS A 133 4.35 18.00 -1.15
C LYS A 133 3.83 18.68 -2.42
N LYS A 134 3.07 17.96 -3.24
CA LYS A 134 2.43 18.46 -4.47
C LYS A 134 1.10 17.75 -4.65
N CYS A 135 0.00 18.50 -4.74
CA CYS A 135 -1.34 17.97 -5.01
C CYS A 135 -2.09 18.90 -5.97
N CYS A 136 -2.98 18.33 -6.78
CA CYS A 136 -3.92 19.07 -7.62
C CYS A 136 -5.33 18.63 -7.22
N ASN A 137 -6.17 19.57 -6.83
CA ASN A 137 -7.54 19.28 -6.40
C ASN A 137 -8.50 19.41 -7.58
N ARG A 138 -9.20 18.32 -7.91
CA ARG A 138 -10.34 18.33 -8.83
C ARG A 138 -11.62 18.32 -7.99
N PHE A 139 -12.30 19.46 -7.92
CA PHE A 139 -13.62 19.55 -7.31
C PHE A 139 -14.66 19.03 -8.30
N ALA A 140 -15.43 18.02 -7.91
CA ALA A 140 -16.64 17.64 -8.62
C ALA A 140 -17.74 18.62 -8.20
N THR A 141 -18.05 19.59 -9.05
CA THR A 141 -19.24 20.43 -8.89
C THR A 141 -20.46 19.61 -9.35
N THR A 142 -21.22 19.08 -8.38
CA THR A 142 -22.59 18.62 -8.64
C THR A 142 -23.45 19.86 -8.93
N LYS A 143 -23.84 20.03 -10.19
CA LYS A 143 -24.91 20.95 -10.60
C LYS A 143 -26.25 20.34 -10.24
#